data_AF-G6C4N5-F1
#
_entry.id   AF-G6C4N5-F1
#
_cell.length_a   1.000
_cell.length_b   1.000
_cell.length_c   1.000
_cell.angle_alpha   90.00
_cell.angle_beta   90.00
_cell.angle_gamma   90.00
#
_symmetry.space_group_name_H-M   'P 1'
#
loop_
_entity.id
_entity.type
_entity.pdbx_description
1 polymer ?
#
loop_
_entity_poly.entity_id
_entity_poly.type
_entity_poly.pdbx_seq_one_letter_code
_entity_poly.pdbx_strand_id
1 'polypeptide(L)'
;VKEYTKFWYDWQKDNPNKNYYNDYFNKFFEESYKKYPEIQTSSGNFIYWEIPETNHKIAMFETGFGDGYYMSLYGLNEKDEVCEVVIPFINPELVD
;
A
#
# COMPACT_ATOMS: atom_id res chain seq x y z
N VAL A 1 -0.19 12.25 4.60
CA VAL A 1 0.97 12.67 3.77
C VAL A 1 2.11 13.21 4.62
N LYS A 2 1.96 14.31 5.37
CA LYS A 2 3.06 14.90 6.17
C LYS A 2 3.73 13.92 7.14
N GLU A 3 2.94 13.11 7.84
CA GLU A 3 3.45 12.12 8.81
C GLU A 3 4.25 11.02 8.12
N TYR A 4 3.73 10.45 7.03
CA TYR A 4 4.44 9.49 6.20
C TYR A 4 5.75 10.07 5.66
N THR A 5 5.70 11.30 5.13
CA THR A 5 6.89 11.98 4.61
C THR A 5 7.94 12.17 5.69
N LYS A 6 7.53 12.59 6.90
CA LYS A 6 8.44 12.71 8.05
C LYS A 6 9.09 11.36 8.39
N PHE A 7 8.26 10.32 8.57
CA PHE A 7 8.73 8.97 8.87
C PHE A 7 9.75 8.48 7.83
N TRP A 8 9.43 8.65 6.54
CA TRP A 8 10.28 8.21 5.45
C TRP A 8 11.66 8.88 5.46
N TYR A 9 11.70 10.21 5.66
CA TYR A 9 12.97 10.94 5.74
C TYR A 9 13.80 10.55 6.96
N ASP A 10 13.18 10.42 8.13
CA ASP A 10 13.88 9.99 9.35
C ASP A 10 14.44 8.57 9.18
N TRP A 11 13.64 7.66 8.63
CA TRP A 11 14.07 6.28 8.37
C TRP A 11 15.25 6.23 7.40
N GLN A 12 15.21 6.99 6.30
CA GLN A 12 16.31 7.04 5.32
C GLN A 12 17.59 7.59 5.93
N LYS A 13 17.49 8.64 6.75
CA LYS A 13 18.63 9.23 7.45
C LYS A 13 19.34 8.21 8.34
N ASP A 14 18.56 7.39 9.06
CA ASP A 14 19.08 6.38 9.97
C ASP A 14 19.51 5.08 9.25
N ASN A 15 19.09 4.88 7.99
CA ASN A 15 19.34 3.67 7.20
C ASN A 15 19.85 3.99 5.78
N PRO A 16 21.00 4.69 5.61
CA PRO A 16 21.44 5.24 4.33
C PRO A 16 21.77 4.19 3.26
N ASN A 17 22.06 2.95 3.66
CA ASN A 17 22.43 1.85 2.75
C ASN A 17 21.35 0.78 2.61
N LYS A 18 20.14 1.02 3.14
CA LYS A 18 19.04 0.07 3.08
C LYS A 18 18.04 0.49 2.01
N ASN A 19 17.50 -0.49 1.32
CA ASN A 19 16.36 -0.32 0.45
C ASN A 19 15.08 -0.21 1.29
N TYR A 20 14.41 0.93 1.19
CA TYR A 20 13.21 1.20 1.98
C TYR A 20 12.11 0.15 1.82
N TYR A 21 11.90 -0.40 0.63
CA TYR A 21 10.87 -1.42 0.42
C TYR A 21 11.30 -2.78 0.96
N ASN A 22 12.46 -3.27 0.51
CA ASN A 22 12.93 -4.61 0.84
C ASN A 22 13.34 -4.75 2.31
N ASP A 23 13.98 -3.74 2.89
CA ASP A 23 14.52 -3.83 4.26
C ASP A 23 13.51 -3.39 5.33
N TYR A 24 12.50 -2.58 4.98
CA TYR A 24 11.47 -2.16 5.93
C TYR A 24 10.13 -2.82 5.69
N PHE A 25 9.62 -2.80 4.45
CA PHE A 25 8.25 -3.19 4.15
C PHE A 25 8.03 -4.69 3.91
N ASN A 26 8.99 -5.42 3.33
CA ASN A 26 8.80 -6.84 2.99
C ASN A 26 8.24 -7.69 4.13
N LYS A 27 8.75 -7.51 5.36
CA LYS A 27 8.28 -8.26 6.52
C LYS A 27 6.77 -8.09 6.78
N PHE A 28 6.23 -6.90 6.53
CA PHE A 28 4.80 -6.63 6.74
C PHE A 28 3.95 -7.28 5.64
N PHE A 29 4.45 -7.33 4.41
CA PHE A 29 3.80 -8.05 3.31
C PHE A 29 3.80 -9.56 3.56
N GLU A 30 4.92 -10.13 4.03
CA GLU A 30 4.99 -11.53 4.43
C GLU A 30 4.02 -11.87 5.58
N GLU A 31 3.93 -11.00 6.60
CA GLU A 31 2.98 -11.14 7.70
C GLU A 31 1.53 -11.03 7.23
N SER A 32 1.25 -10.14 6.28
CA SER A 32 -0.07 -10.01 5.67
C SER A 32 -0.48 -11.26 4.90
N TYR A 33 0.41 -11.81 4.09
CA TYR A 33 0.17 -13.10 3.40
C TYR A 33 -0.12 -14.22 4.39
N LYS A 34 0.67 -14.35 5.47
CA LYS A 34 0.43 -15.36 6.51
C LYS A 34 -0.93 -15.21 7.16
N LYS A 35 -1.44 -13.98 7.28
CA LYS A 35 -2.74 -13.67 7.89
C LYS A 35 -3.92 -13.91 6.95
N TYR A 36 -3.75 -13.65 5.66
CA TYR A 36 -4.80 -13.76 4.64
C TYR A 36 -4.29 -14.50 3.38
N PRO A 37 -3.84 -15.76 3.49
CA PRO A 37 -3.21 -16.48 2.38
C PRO A 37 -4.18 -16.81 1.24
N GLU A 38 -5.48 -16.79 1.49
CA GLU A 38 -6.54 -17.13 0.54
C GLU A 38 -6.86 -15.99 -0.46
N ILE A 39 -6.45 -14.77 -0.15
CA ILE A 39 -6.69 -13.57 -0.97
C ILE A 39 -5.40 -12.84 -1.37
N GLN A 40 -4.23 -13.44 -1.12
CA GLN A 40 -2.93 -12.86 -1.47
C GLN A 40 -1.98 -13.93 -2.04
N THR A 41 -1.09 -13.50 -2.93
CA THR A 41 0.07 -14.28 -3.35
C THR A 41 1.06 -14.45 -2.21
N SER A 42 1.98 -15.42 -2.33
CA SER A 42 3.02 -15.69 -1.32
C SER A 42 3.96 -14.51 -1.04
N SER A 43 4.03 -13.54 -1.93
CA SER A 43 4.80 -12.30 -1.74
C SER A 43 4.08 -11.28 -0.85
N GLY A 44 2.78 -11.45 -0.62
CA GLY A 44 1.90 -10.46 0.01
C GLY A 44 1.53 -9.35 -0.98
N ASN A 45 0.24 -9.13 -1.21
CA ASN A 45 -0.19 -8.11 -2.18
C ASN A 45 -0.62 -6.80 -1.55
N PHE A 46 -1.03 -6.81 -0.28
CA PHE A 46 -1.45 -5.58 0.40
C PHE A 46 -1.14 -5.63 1.89
N ILE A 47 -0.97 -4.45 2.48
CA ILE A 47 -0.82 -4.26 3.92
C ILE A 47 -1.67 -3.10 4.41
N TYR A 48 -2.10 -3.20 5.66
CA TYR A 48 -2.60 -2.06 6.43
C TYR A 48 -1.52 -1.68 7.44
N TRP A 49 -0.62 -0.80 7.02
CA TRP A 49 0.52 -0.40 7.83
C TRP A 49 0.20 0.84 8.66
N GLU A 50 0.55 0.79 9.94
CA GLU A 50 0.41 1.91 10.86
C GLU A 50 1.69 2.74 10.85
N ILE A 51 1.56 4.06 10.67
CA ILE A 51 2.70 4.97 10.71
C ILE A 51 3.22 5.00 12.15
N PRO A 52 4.51 4.68 12.41
CA PRO A 52 5.07 4.63 13.75
C PRO A 52 4.79 5.88 14.57
N GLU A 53 4.52 5.69 15.85
CA GLU A 53 4.21 6.77 16.80
C GLU A 53 2.93 7.56 16.47
N THR A 54 2.09 7.03 15.59
CA THR A 54 0.77 7.55 15.29
C THR A 54 -0.28 6.45 15.38
N ASN A 55 -1.55 6.80 15.28
CA ASN A 55 -2.66 5.84 15.12
C ASN A 55 -3.21 5.85 13.69
N HIS A 56 -2.49 6.43 12.73
CA HIS A 56 -2.93 6.54 11.35
C HIS A 56 -2.40 5.38 10.52
N LYS A 57 -3.26 4.86 9.64
CA LYS A 57 -2.97 3.70 8.81
C LYS A 57 -2.94 4.08 7.33
N ILE A 58 -2.05 3.42 6.60
CA ILE A 58 -1.94 3.50 5.15
C ILE A 58 -2.20 2.10 4.60
N ALA A 59 -3.16 2.02 3.68
CA ALA A 59 -3.30 0.86 2.81
C ALA A 59 -2.22 0.96 1.73
N MET A 60 -1.38 -0.07 1.63
CA MET A 60 -0.30 -0.18 0.64
C MET A 60 -0.50 -1.44 -0.18
N PHE A 61 -0.26 -1.34 -1.49
CA PHE A 61 -0.50 -2.41 -2.46
C PHE A 61 0.76 -2.65 -3.28
N GLU A 62 1.10 -3.91 -3.50
CA GLU A 62 2.13 -4.33 -4.45
C GLU A 62 1.50 -4.34 -5.85
N THR A 63 1.84 -3.36 -6.70
CA THR A 63 1.15 -3.14 -7.98
C THR A 63 1.83 -3.81 -9.18
N GLY A 64 3.09 -4.26 -9.04
CA GLY A 64 3.89 -4.86 -10.10
C GLY A 64 4.28 -3.93 -11.28
N PHE A 65 3.66 -2.75 -11.40
CA PHE A 65 3.82 -1.81 -12.52
C PHE A 65 4.66 -0.56 -12.20
N GLY A 66 5.15 -0.44 -10.97
CA GLY A 66 6.08 0.61 -10.53
C GLY A 66 5.42 1.84 -9.91
N ASP A 67 6.21 2.90 -9.74
CA ASP A 67 5.78 4.14 -9.12
C ASP A 67 4.93 4.97 -10.10
N GLY A 68 3.75 5.41 -9.65
CA GLY A 68 2.85 6.21 -10.47
C GLY A 68 1.67 6.78 -9.69
N TYR A 69 0.96 7.72 -10.33
CA TYR A 69 -0.32 8.19 -9.83
C TYR A 69 -1.44 7.31 -10.39
N TYR A 70 -2.01 6.49 -9.53
CA TYR A 70 -3.15 5.66 -9.88
C TYR A 70 -4.45 6.43 -9.67
N MET A 71 -5.39 6.29 -10.61
CA MET A 71 -6.75 6.80 -10.42
C MET A 71 -7.37 6.11 -9.21
N SER A 72 -8.08 6.86 -8.37
CA SER A 72 -8.83 6.33 -7.25
C SER A 72 -10.26 6.84 -7.34
N LEU A 73 -11.21 5.93 -7.32
CA LEU A 73 -12.64 6.21 -7.45
C LEU A 73 -13.34 5.84 -6.14
N TYR A 74 -14.35 6.62 -5.76
CA TYR A 74 -15.21 6.29 -4.63
C TYR A 74 -16.50 5.64 -5.15
N GLY A 75 -16.79 4.44 -4.70
CA GLY A 75 -18.09 3.81 -4.86
C GLY A 75 -19.07 4.39 -3.84
N LEU A 76 -20.28 4.73 -4.30
CA LEU A 76 -21.35 5.27 -3.47
C LEU A 76 -22.47 4.23 -3.32
N ASN A 77 -23.07 4.18 -2.14
CA ASN A 77 -24.27 3.37 -1.90
C ASN A 77 -25.55 4.07 -2.39
N GLU A 78 -26.72 3.46 -2.18
CA GLU A 78 -28.03 4.01 -2.58
C GLU A 78 -28.39 5.36 -1.91
N LYS A 79 -27.62 5.79 -0.90
CA LYS A 79 -27.79 7.05 -0.17
C LYS A 79 -26.71 8.08 -0.51
N ASP A 80 -25.96 7.85 -1.59
CA ASP A 80 -24.80 8.67 -2.00
C ASP A 80 -23.66 8.74 -0.97
N GLU A 81 -23.57 7.76 -0.07
CA GLU A 81 -22.50 7.68 0.93
C GLU A 81 -21.33 6.83 0.40
N VAL A 82 -20.10 7.27 0.66
CA VAL A 82 -18.90 6.51 0.27
C VAL A 82 -18.84 5.18 0.99
N CYS A 83 -18.78 4.08 0.24
CA CYS A 83 -18.70 2.72 0.77
C CYS A 83 -17.55 1.88 0.22
N GLU A 84 -16.88 2.35 -0.84
CA GLU A 84 -15.82 1.61 -1.53
C GLU A 84 -14.76 2.55 -2.09
N VAL A 85 -13.51 2.07 -2.18
CA VAL A 85 -12.44 2.69 -2.96
C VAL A 85 -12.02 1.71 -4.04
N VAL A 86 -12.14 2.13 -5.30
CA VAL A 86 -11.72 1.35 -6.47
C VAL A 86 -10.48 1.97 -7.08
N ILE A 87 -9.41 1.18 -7.20
CA ILE A 87 -8.13 1.59 -7.77
C ILE A 87 -7.82 0.67 -8.95
N PRO A 88 -8.03 1.11 -10.21
CA PRO A 88 -7.60 0.35 -11.38
C PRO A 88 -6.07 0.42 -11.49
N PHE A 89 -5.37 -0.65 -11.07
CA PHE A 89 -3.91 -0.76 -11.20
C PHE A 89 -3.44 -1.00 -12.64
N ILE A 90 -4.30 -1.64 -13.44
CA ILE A 90 -4.07 -1.91 -14.86
C ILE A 90 -5.34 -1.47 -15.59
N ASN A 91 -5.18 -0.67 -16.65
CA ASN A 91 -6.28 -0.48 -17.58
C ASN A 91 -6.37 -1.74 -18.44
N PRO A 92 -7.46 -2.53 -18.36
CA PRO A 92 -7.59 -3.75 -19.17
C PRO A 92 -7.57 -3.47 -20.68
N GLU A 93 -7.90 -2.24 -21.11
CA GLU A 93 -7.78 -1.85 -22.52
C GLU A 93 -6.32 -1.63 -22.98
N LEU A 94 -5.36 -1.56 -22.05
CA LEU A 94 -3.92 -1.40 -22.35
C LEU A 94 -3.16 -2.73 -22.34
N VAL A 95 -3.83 -3.85 -22.06
CA VAL A 95 -3.22 -5.18 -22.00
C VAL A 95 -4.02 -6.07 -22.95
N ASP A 96 -3.52 -6.23 -24.17
CA ASP A 96 -4.02 -7.21 -25.17
C ASP A 96 -3.78 -8.66 -24.71
#